data_AF-A0AB73IAC5-F1
#
_entry.id   AF-A0AB73IAC5-F1
#
_cell.length_a   1.000
_cell.length_b   1.000
_cell.length_c   1.000
_cell.angle_alpha   90.00
_cell.angle_beta   90.00
_cell.angle_gamma   90.00
#
_symmetry.space_group_name_H-M   'P 1'
#
loop_
_entity.id
_entity.type
_entity.pdbx_description
1 polymer ?
#
loop_
_entity_poly.entity_id
_entity_poly.type
_entity_poly.pdbx_seq_one_letter_code
_entity_poly.pdbx_strand_id
1 'polypeptide(L)'
;MNRLANLVCRATVSGTAAGSAAAVTAAARATNDGSTPYAPLNAVTHCLWPRRAFTETGLSARFTLTGLTIHQASAIFWGVLFEGLLDRWQCHVNRKPRVVEVAATAATTAAIAYAVDYHAVPSRLTPGFEAHLSKRSMFYVYAALAAGFAAAALCRGSRDE
;
A
#
# COMPACT_ATOMS: atom_id res chain seq x y z
N MET A 1 6.90 20.22 -17.06
CA MET A 1 6.54 19.81 -15.69
C MET A 1 7.80 19.59 -14.88
N ASN A 2 7.84 20.06 -13.63
CA ASN A 2 9.01 19.90 -12.75
C ASN A 2 9.21 18.41 -12.40
N ARG A 3 10.48 17.97 -12.25
CA ARG A 3 10.83 16.57 -11.93
C ARG A 3 10.06 16.02 -10.72
N LEU A 4 9.88 16.86 -9.71
CA LEU A 4 9.10 16.55 -8.51
C LEU A 4 7.61 16.32 -8.81
N ALA A 5 7.00 17.17 -9.65
CA ALA A 5 5.61 17.02 -10.04
C ALA A 5 5.36 15.73 -10.84
N ASN A 6 6.32 15.34 -11.71
CA ASN A 6 6.26 14.08 -12.43
C ASN A 6 6.33 12.88 -11.47
N LEU A 7 7.26 12.91 -10.51
CA LEU A 7 7.39 11.87 -9.49
C LEU A 7 6.10 11.71 -8.69
N VAL A 8 5.52 12.81 -8.20
CA VAL A 8 4.26 12.79 -7.44
C VAL A 8 3.10 12.27 -8.30
N CYS A 9 3.02 12.64 -9.57
CA CYS A 9 1.99 12.14 -10.48
C CYS A 9 2.10 10.62 -10.65
N ARG A 10 3.31 10.09 -10.90
CA ARG A 10 3.52 8.65 -11.02
C ARG A 10 3.25 7.92 -9.71
N ALA A 11 3.69 8.48 -8.58
CA ALA A 11 3.44 7.94 -7.24
C ALA A 11 1.95 7.88 -6.92
N THR A 12 1.17 8.86 -7.37
CA THR A 12 -0.29 8.86 -7.22
C THR A 12 -0.91 7.68 -7.96
N VAL A 13 -0.49 7.43 -9.21
CA VAL A 13 -0.98 6.29 -10.01
C VAL A 13 -0.55 4.96 -9.40
N SER A 14 0.75 4.78 -9.18
CA SER A 14 1.31 3.52 -8.68
C SER A 14 0.86 3.21 -7.26
N GLY A 15 0.80 4.23 -6.39
CA GLY A 15 0.29 4.10 -5.03
C GLY A 15 -1.21 3.88 -4.95
N THR A 16 -2.01 4.47 -5.84
CA THR A 16 -3.45 4.16 -5.89
C THR A 16 -3.68 2.71 -6.30
N ALA A 17 -2.97 2.22 -7.32
CA ALA A 17 -3.05 0.82 -7.74
C ALA A 17 -2.62 -0.15 -6.63
N ALA A 18 -1.48 0.13 -5.97
CA ALA A 18 -0.97 -0.63 -4.84
C ALA A 18 -1.95 -0.64 -3.66
N GLY A 19 -2.44 0.55 -3.26
CA GLY A 19 -3.37 0.71 -2.16
C GLY A 19 -4.68 -0.04 -2.40
N SER A 20 -5.24 0.03 -3.61
CA SER A 20 -6.44 -0.71 -4.00
C SER A 20 -6.20 -2.23 -3.99
N ALA A 21 -5.08 -2.72 -4.54
CA ALA A 21 -4.74 -4.14 -4.52
C ALA A 21 -4.60 -4.66 -3.07
N ALA A 22 -3.94 -3.88 -2.21
CA ALA A 22 -3.78 -4.18 -0.79
C ALA A 22 -5.14 -4.17 -0.05
N ALA A 23 -6.01 -3.18 -0.32
CA ALA A 23 -7.32 -3.06 0.32
C ALA A 23 -8.26 -4.22 -0.06
N VAL A 24 -8.32 -4.58 -1.36
CA VAL A 24 -9.09 -5.73 -1.84
C VAL A 24 -8.58 -7.03 -1.22
N THR A 25 -7.25 -7.20 -1.18
CA THR A 25 -6.64 -8.37 -0.55
C THR A 25 -6.94 -8.42 0.94
N ALA A 26 -6.85 -7.30 1.65
CA ALA A 26 -7.16 -7.21 3.08
C ALA A 26 -8.63 -7.59 3.35
N ALA A 27 -9.56 -7.07 2.54
CA ALA A 27 -10.97 -7.42 2.64
C ALA A 27 -11.22 -8.92 2.45
N ALA A 28 -10.65 -9.53 1.40
CA ALA A 28 -10.78 -10.96 1.13
C ALA A 28 -10.07 -11.84 2.18
N ARG A 29 -8.95 -11.37 2.74
CA ARG A 29 -8.24 -12.08 3.80
C ARG A 29 -8.95 -11.97 5.15
N ALA A 30 -9.61 -10.85 5.44
CA ALA A 30 -10.39 -10.68 6.66
C ALA A 30 -11.52 -11.69 6.74
N THR A 31 -12.23 -11.95 5.64
CA THR A 31 -13.28 -12.98 5.60
C THR A 31 -12.72 -14.39 5.84
N ASN A 32 -11.53 -14.69 5.30
CA ASN A 32 -10.86 -15.98 5.53
C ASN A 32 -10.36 -16.15 6.97
N ASP A 33 -10.11 -15.04 7.67
CA ASP A 33 -9.62 -15.02 9.04
C ASP A 33 -10.76 -14.80 10.06
N GLY A 34 -12.03 -14.93 9.64
CA GLY A 34 -13.19 -14.89 10.52
C GLY A 34 -13.70 -13.49 10.87
N SER A 35 -13.26 -12.47 10.15
CA SER A 35 -13.73 -11.08 10.28
C SER A 35 -14.54 -10.64 9.05
N THR A 36 -15.08 -9.43 9.09
CA THR A 36 -15.80 -8.83 7.96
C THR A 36 -14.83 -8.17 6.96
N PRO A 37 -15.21 -8.00 5.68
CA PRO A 37 -14.33 -7.39 4.68
C PRO A 37 -13.96 -5.92 4.96
N TYR A 38 -14.75 -5.20 5.78
CA TYR A 38 -14.51 -3.78 6.08
C TYR A 38 -13.59 -3.57 7.30
N ALA A 39 -13.47 -4.58 8.17
CA ALA A 39 -12.76 -4.48 9.43
C ALA A 39 -11.30 -4.01 9.29
N PRO A 40 -10.49 -4.48 8.31
CA PRO A 40 -9.12 -3.99 8.16
C PRO A 40 -9.06 -2.49 7.88
N LEU A 41 -9.92 -1.98 7.00
CA LEU A 41 -9.96 -0.55 6.69
C LEU A 41 -10.49 0.26 7.87
N ASN A 42 -11.50 -0.25 8.58
CA ASN A 42 -11.98 0.41 9.80
C ASN A 42 -10.87 0.51 10.85
N ALA A 43 -10.07 -0.56 11.01
CA ALA A 43 -8.96 -0.59 11.95
C ALA A 43 -7.93 0.51 11.67
N VAL A 44 -7.64 0.87 10.40
CA VAL A 44 -6.73 1.98 10.05
C VAL A 44 -7.06 3.28 10.78
N THR A 45 -8.34 3.51 11.08
CA THR A 45 -8.77 4.72 11.80
C THR A 45 -8.47 4.70 13.30
N HIS A 46 -7.82 3.67 13.84
CA HIS A 46 -7.46 3.60 15.26
C HIS A 46 -6.51 4.72 15.68
N CYS A 47 -5.76 5.30 14.73
CA CYS A 47 -4.98 6.52 14.96
C CYS A 47 -5.85 7.70 15.45
N LEU A 48 -7.11 7.78 15.00
CA LEU A 48 -8.12 8.76 15.41
C LEU A 48 -9.02 8.23 16.52
N TRP A 49 -9.39 6.95 16.47
CA TRP A 49 -10.30 6.29 17.41
C TRP A 49 -9.71 4.98 17.97
N PRO A 50 -8.73 5.05 18.89
CA PRO A 50 -7.88 3.92 19.28
C PRO A 50 -8.58 2.68 19.84
N ARG A 51 -9.75 2.87 20.47
CA ARG A 51 -10.52 1.75 21.04
C ARG A 51 -11.64 1.28 20.12
N ARG A 52 -12.30 2.22 19.44
CA ARG A 52 -13.54 1.94 18.70
C ARG A 52 -13.29 1.39 17.30
N ALA A 53 -12.18 1.76 16.68
CA ALA A 53 -11.82 1.29 15.34
C ALA A 53 -11.69 -0.24 15.25
N PHE A 54 -11.11 -0.89 16.27
CA PHE A 54 -10.93 -2.35 16.30
C PHE A 54 -12.21 -3.14 16.59
N THR A 55 -13.25 -2.50 17.12
CA THR A 55 -14.55 -3.15 17.36
C THR A 55 -15.53 -2.90 16.23
N GLU A 56 -15.27 -1.89 15.39
CA GLU A 56 -16.14 -1.55 14.26
C GLU A 56 -15.77 -2.42 13.05
N THR A 57 -16.56 -3.46 12.80
CA THR A 57 -16.35 -4.38 11.67
C THR A 57 -17.33 -4.12 10.52
N GLY A 58 -18.46 -3.45 10.77
CA GLY A 58 -19.46 -3.15 9.74
C GLY A 58 -19.01 -2.13 8.70
N LEU A 59 -19.77 -2.04 7.60
CA LEU A 59 -19.63 -0.93 6.66
C LEU A 59 -20.05 0.36 7.35
N SER A 60 -19.15 1.34 7.40
CA SER A 60 -19.40 2.62 8.05
C SER A 60 -18.75 3.76 7.29
N ALA A 61 -19.50 4.79 6.92
CA ALA A 61 -18.91 5.97 6.30
C ALA A 61 -17.82 6.60 7.19
N ARG A 62 -18.02 6.60 8.51
CA ARG A 62 -17.06 7.17 9.46
C ARG A 62 -15.76 6.37 9.54
N PHE A 63 -15.82 5.04 9.54
CA PHE A 63 -14.65 4.19 9.76
C PHE A 63 -14.08 3.65 8.43
N THR A 64 -14.94 3.15 7.53
CA THR A 64 -14.52 2.54 6.27
C THR A 64 -14.01 3.56 5.27
N LEU A 65 -14.74 4.67 5.05
CA LEU A 65 -14.31 5.69 4.08
C LEU A 65 -13.09 6.46 4.58
N THR A 66 -13.06 6.83 5.86
CA THR A 66 -11.90 7.46 6.50
C THR A 66 -10.69 6.53 6.46
N GLY A 67 -10.87 5.26 6.81
CA GLY A 67 -9.83 4.25 6.78
C GLY A 67 -9.27 4.00 5.38
N LEU A 68 -10.15 3.90 4.39
CA LEU A 68 -9.76 3.82 2.98
C LEU A 68 -8.95 5.06 2.55
N THR A 69 -9.36 6.25 2.97
CA THR A 69 -8.67 7.50 2.62
C THR A 69 -7.25 7.52 3.21
N ILE A 70 -7.10 7.17 4.50
CA ILE A 70 -5.80 7.08 5.17
C ILE A 70 -4.92 6.01 4.51
N HIS A 71 -5.49 4.84 4.22
CA HIS A 71 -4.80 3.74 3.56
C HIS A 71 -4.31 4.14 2.15
N GLN A 72 -5.15 4.78 1.34
CA GLN A 72 -4.77 5.26 0.01
C GLN A 72 -3.70 6.36 0.10
N ALA A 73 -3.82 7.30 1.03
CA ALA A 73 -2.81 8.34 1.23
C ALA A 73 -1.44 7.73 1.63
N SER A 74 -1.45 6.73 2.52
CA SER A 74 -0.25 5.97 2.89
C SER A 74 0.33 5.21 1.70
N ALA A 75 -0.49 4.53 0.91
CA ALA A 75 -0.03 3.82 -0.28
C ALA A 75 0.58 4.76 -1.35
N ILE A 76 0.02 5.96 -1.53
CA ILE A 76 0.59 7.01 -2.39
C ILE A 76 1.92 7.52 -1.84
N PHE A 77 2.02 7.73 -0.52
CA PHE A 77 3.28 8.07 0.13
C PHE A 77 4.37 7.01 -0.14
N TRP A 78 4.04 5.72 0.02
CA TRP A 78 4.96 4.64 -0.33
C TRP A 78 5.24 4.55 -1.84
N GLY A 79 4.30 4.99 -2.68
CA GLY A 79 4.48 5.16 -4.12
C GLY A 79 5.58 6.17 -4.47
N VAL A 80 5.81 7.19 -3.65
CA VAL A 80 6.92 8.14 -3.84
C VAL A 80 8.25 7.43 -3.67
N LEU A 81 8.38 6.57 -2.65
CA LEU A 81 9.58 5.76 -2.45
C LEU A 81 9.80 4.80 -3.61
N PHE A 82 8.77 4.05 -4.00
CA PHE A 82 8.85 3.10 -5.12
C PHE A 82 9.31 3.76 -6.42
N GLU A 83 8.64 4.84 -6.83
CA GLU A 83 8.98 5.57 -8.05
C GLU A 83 10.34 6.26 -7.95
N GLY A 84 10.72 6.75 -6.78
CA GLY A 84 12.03 7.36 -6.54
C GLY A 84 13.17 6.34 -6.64
N LEU A 85 12.98 5.13 -6.12
CA LEU A 85 13.95 4.04 -6.27
C LEU A 85 14.08 3.60 -7.73
N LEU A 86 12.96 3.51 -8.45
CA LEU A 86 12.95 3.13 -9.85
C LEU A 86 13.63 4.18 -10.74
N ASP A 87 13.34 5.46 -10.52
CA ASP A 87 14.00 6.59 -11.22
C ASP A 87 15.51 6.59 -10.96
N ARG A 88 15.93 6.35 -9.71
CA ARG A 88 17.36 6.29 -9.35
C ARG A 88 18.08 5.16 -10.09
N TRP A 89 17.45 4.00 -10.21
CA TRP A 89 17.96 2.87 -11.00
C TRP A 89 18.08 3.22 -12.48
N GLN A 90 17.03 3.80 -13.07
CA GLN A 90 17.03 4.22 -14.47
C GLN A 90 18.14 5.23 -14.78
N CYS A 91 18.36 6.21 -13.89
CA CYS A 91 19.44 7.19 -14.04
C CYS A 91 20.83 6.54 -14.03
N HIS A 92 21.01 5.42 -13.31
CA HIS A 92 22.29 4.75 -13.20
C HIS A 92 22.61 3.84 -14.39
N VAL A 93 21.61 3.10 -14.89
CA VAL A 93 21.81 2.10 -15.96
C VAL A 93 21.48 2.68 -17.35
N ASN A 94 20.87 3.87 -17.42
CA ASN A 94 20.48 4.57 -18.65
C ASN A 94 19.66 3.72 -19.64
N ARG A 95 18.77 2.87 -19.11
CA ARG A 95 17.80 2.06 -19.89
C ARG A 95 16.49 1.88 -19.14
N LYS A 96 15.46 1.42 -19.86
CA LYS A 96 14.19 0.99 -19.24
C LYS A 96 14.44 -0.17 -18.24
N PRO A 97 13.76 -0.18 -17.08
CA PRO A 97 13.90 -1.23 -16.09
C PRO A 97 13.20 -2.51 -16.59
N ARG A 98 13.83 -3.66 -16.38
CA ARG A 98 13.27 -4.97 -16.70
C ARG A 98 12.21 -5.36 -15.67
N VAL A 99 11.34 -6.30 -16.04
CA VAL A 99 10.30 -6.85 -15.15
C VAL A 99 10.86 -7.28 -13.79
N VAL A 100 12.01 -7.96 -13.78
CA VAL A 100 12.68 -8.39 -12.54
C VAL A 100 13.13 -7.22 -11.65
N GLU A 101 13.57 -6.11 -12.24
CA GLU A 101 14.02 -4.92 -11.51
C GLU A 101 12.83 -4.15 -10.93
N VAL A 102 11.73 -4.06 -11.69
CA VAL A 102 10.47 -3.50 -11.21
C VAL A 102 9.91 -4.32 -10.05
N ALA A 103 9.87 -5.65 -10.20
CA ALA A 103 9.40 -6.55 -9.16
C ALA A 103 10.27 -6.47 -7.89
N ALA A 104 11.60 -6.46 -8.04
CA ALA A 104 12.53 -6.31 -6.91
C ALA A 104 12.35 -4.96 -6.20
N THR A 105 12.18 -3.86 -6.94
CA THR A 105 11.94 -2.52 -6.37
C THR A 105 10.61 -2.45 -5.62
N ALA A 106 9.56 -3.05 -6.18
CA ALA A 106 8.25 -3.11 -5.54
C ALA A 106 8.27 -3.96 -4.26
N ALA A 107 8.92 -5.13 -4.29
CA ALA A 107 9.10 -5.98 -3.12
C ALA A 107 9.92 -5.28 -2.03
N THR A 108 10.99 -4.59 -2.42
CA THR A 108 11.81 -3.79 -1.50
C THR A 108 10.99 -2.68 -0.85
N THR A 109 10.19 -1.95 -1.63
CA THR A 109 9.31 -0.89 -1.12
C THR A 109 8.30 -1.45 -0.12
N ALA A 110 7.63 -2.57 -0.44
CA ALA A 110 6.67 -3.20 0.45
C ALA A 110 7.32 -3.74 1.74
N ALA A 111 8.54 -4.27 1.66
CA ALA A 111 9.29 -4.70 2.84
C ALA A 111 9.67 -3.53 3.75
N ILE A 112 10.14 -2.41 3.17
CA ILE A 112 10.41 -1.17 3.92
C ILE A 112 9.11 -0.65 4.55
N ALA A 113 8.01 -0.63 3.80
CA ALA A 113 6.70 -0.22 4.31
C ALA A 113 6.29 -1.06 5.51
N TYR A 114 6.32 -2.39 5.40
CA TYR A 114 6.00 -3.29 6.52
C TYR A 114 6.88 -3.02 7.74
N ALA A 115 8.19 -2.90 7.53
CA ALA A 115 9.13 -2.63 8.62
C ALA A 115 8.83 -1.30 9.32
N VAL A 116 8.54 -0.24 8.55
CA VAL A 116 8.22 1.07 9.13
C VAL A 116 6.88 1.02 9.84
N ASP A 117 5.84 0.51 9.18
CA ASP A 117 4.46 0.44 9.64
C ASP A 117 4.29 -0.36 10.94
N TYR A 118 5.13 -1.37 11.20
CA TYR A 118 5.01 -2.25 12.36
C TYR A 118 6.17 -2.21 13.37
N HIS A 119 7.31 -1.65 12.99
CA HIS A 119 8.51 -1.67 13.84
C HIS A 119 9.19 -0.31 14.05
N ALA A 120 8.86 0.72 13.26
CA ALA A 120 9.49 2.04 13.40
C ALA A 120 8.52 3.12 13.92
N VAL A 121 7.24 3.04 13.58
CA VAL A 121 6.25 4.04 14.00
C VAL A 121 5.67 3.74 15.39
N PRO A 122 5.20 4.76 16.14
CA PRO A 122 4.44 4.54 17.36
C PRO A 122 3.20 3.67 17.09
N SER A 123 2.77 2.91 18.10
CA SER A 123 1.62 1.99 17.99
C SER A 123 0.34 2.65 17.48
N ARG A 124 0.17 3.97 17.66
CA ARG A 124 -0.97 4.75 17.14
C ARG A 124 -0.95 4.98 15.63
N LEU A 125 0.20 4.84 14.97
CA LEU A 125 0.36 5.10 13.54
C LEU A 125 0.54 3.81 12.73
N THR A 126 0.51 2.65 13.37
CA THR A 126 0.47 1.37 12.66
C THR A 126 -0.85 1.26 11.89
N PRO A 127 -0.94 0.41 10.84
CA PRO A 127 -2.20 0.22 10.11
C PRO A 127 -3.32 -0.42 10.95
N GLY A 128 -2.98 -1.20 11.99
CA GLY A 128 -3.98 -1.89 12.80
C GLY A 128 -4.59 -3.15 12.15
N PHE A 129 -4.06 -3.59 10.99
CA PHE A 129 -4.55 -4.79 10.31
C PHE A 129 -4.41 -6.06 11.14
N GLU A 130 -3.41 -6.13 12.02
CA GLU A 130 -3.15 -7.23 12.94
C GLU A 130 -4.33 -7.54 13.89
N ALA A 131 -5.24 -6.58 14.08
CA ALA A 131 -6.46 -6.80 14.87
C ALA A 131 -7.48 -7.72 14.18
N HIS A 132 -7.40 -7.84 12.84
CA HIS A 132 -8.38 -8.59 12.04
C HIS A 132 -7.74 -9.55 11.04
N LEU A 133 -6.42 -9.50 10.85
CA LEU A 133 -5.68 -10.32 9.92
C LEU A 133 -4.59 -11.11 10.66
N SER A 134 -4.51 -12.40 10.36
CA SER A 134 -3.38 -13.25 10.73
C SER A 134 -2.08 -12.77 10.06
N LYS A 135 -0.93 -13.17 10.62
CA LYS A 135 0.39 -12.89 10.03
C LYS A 135 0.50 -13.33 8.56
N ARG A 136 -0.12 -14.47 8.22
CA ARG A 136 -0.16 -14.99 6.84
C ARG A 136 -0.98 -14.08 5.92
N SER A 137 -2.11 -13.57 6.41
CA SER A 137 -2.92 -12.60 5.68
C SER A 137 -2.20 -11.27 5.48
N MET A 138 -1.48 -10.79 6.49
CA MET A 138 -0.65 -9.59 6.37
C MET A 138 0.41 -9.76 5.28
N PHE A 139 1.08 -10.92 5.20
CA PHE A 139 2.01 -11.21 4.09
C PHE A 139 1.34 -11.05 2.72
N TYR A 140 0.13 -11.59 2.53
CA TYR A 140 -0.59 -11.43 1.27
C TYR A 140 -0.97 -9.98 0.97
N VAL A 141 -1.32 -9.17 1.98
CA VAL A 141 -1.62 -7.75 1.80
C VAL A 141 -0.40 -6.96 1.32
N TYR A 142 0.77 -7.16 1.94
CA TYR A 142 1.99 -6.49 1.51
C TYR A 142 2.52 -7.03 0.17
N ALA A 143 2.30 -8.31 -0.13
CA ALA A 143 2.58 -8.87 -1.45
C ALA A 143 1.67 -8.24 -2.53
N ALA A 144 0.39 -8.02 -2.23
CA ALA A 144 -0.54 -7.34 -3.13
C ALA A 144 -0.19 -5.85 -3.32
N LEU A 145 0.29 -5.18 -2.26
CA LEU A 145 0.83 -3.83 -2.35
C LEU A 145 2.00 -3.77 -3.34
N ALA A 146 2.98 -4.67 -3.21
CA ALA A 146 4.10 -4.80 -4.16
C ALA A 146 3.61 -5.10 -5.58
N ALA A 147 2.66 -6.03 -5.74
CA ALA A 147 2.11 -6.37 -7.04
C ALA A 147 1.43 -5.18 -7.71
N GLY A 148 0.67 -4.36 -6.97
CA GLY A 148 0.03 -3.17 -7.51
C GLY A 148 1.02 -2.07 -7.93
N PHE A 149 2.11 -1.87 -7.18
CA PHE A 149 3.21 -1.00 -7.62
C PHE A 149 3.83 -1.48 -8.93
N ALA A 150 4.17 -2.77 -8.99
CA ALA A 150 4.78 -3.37 -10.18
C ALA A 150 3.85 -3.30 -11.40
N ALA A 151 2.57 -3.65 -11.24
CA ALA A 151 1.58 -3.61 -12.30
C ALA A 151 1.44 -2.20 -12.89
N ALA A 152 1.33 -1.17 -12.05
CA ALA A 152 1.22 0.21 -12.52
C ALA A 152 2.46 0.69 -13.30
N ALA A 153 3.66 0.31 -12.85
CA ALA A 153 4.90 0.64 -13.56
C ALA A 153 5.02 -0.08 -14.91
N LEU A 154 4.68 -1.37 -14.95
CA LEU A 154 4.75 -2.18 -16.18
C LEU A 154 3.71 -1.74 -17.23
N CYS A 155 2.46 -1.49 -16.82
CA CYS A 155 1.42 -1.00 -17.72
C CYS A 155 1.72 0.40 -18.29
N ARG A 156 2.49 1.21 -17.57
CA ARG A 156 2.97 2.50 -18.08
C ARG A 156 4.10 2.29 -19.08
N GLY A 157 5.07 1.44 -18.76
CA GLY A 157 6.20 1.14 -19.65
C GLY A 157 5.76 0.57 -21.01
N SER A 158 4.66 -0.19 -21.06
CA SER A 158 4.08 -0.74 -22.28
C SER A 158 3.26 0.27 -23.12
N ARG A 159 2.90 1.43 -22.57
CA ARG A 159 2.21 2.50 -23.30
C ARG A 159 3.17 3.50 -23.94
N ASP A 160 4.44 3.48 -23.51
CA ASP A 160 5.54 4.28 -24.05
C ASP A 160 6.35 3.48 -25.11
N GLU A 161 5.73 2.48 -25.74
CA GLU A 161 6.23 1.66 -26.87
C GLU A 161 5.26 1.78 -28.04
#